data_AF-F4X2N7-F1
#
_entry.id   AF-F4X2N7-F1
#
_cell.length_a   1.000
_cell.length_b   1.000
_cell.length_c   1.000
_cell.angle_alpha   90.00
_cell.angle_beta   90.00
_cell.angle_gamma   90.00
#
_symmetry.space_group_name_H-M   'P 1'
#
loop_
_entity.id
_entity.type
_entity.pdbx_description
1 polymer ?
#
loop_
_entity_poly.entity_id
_entity_poly.type
_entity_poly.pdbx_seq_one_letter_code
_entity_poly.pdbx_strand_id
1 'polypeptide(L)'
;MLIGLVRDSVLQCFCHSCKAPLGVVAGQRRNNAPFKKPSGKGKPRTKQPKKVKFITTEIRCQEKSKGGLCYEVILAEPTVPKRAPSPPQPSPTQQTAIEDKLKAAEERRLSIEAHKLAALAAKLSKIEEASRKKDELSAAFIAATRESLDAKMNNTEEKREAHIAELKNKLKDHLESVEKTRLSLEQQTEEVRCAVEEKLKTAAAQRDENIKRMLDRLKEHEEQVARVRQGMSERVQQLESQIQGKLEQARERRETIEREQKEKLRNHERRAEIVRQNKKERQDNLTDVANPILPVENETASSG
;
A
#
# COMPACT_ATOMS: atom_id res chain seq x y z
N MET A 1 56.79 -38.03 41.34
CA MET A 1 57.88 -38.58 40.50
C MET A 1 58.63 -37.40 39.89
N LEU A 2 59.81 -37.09 40.45
CA LEU A 2 61.12 -37.10 39.74
C LEU A 2 61.26 -35.95 38.71
N ILE A 3 61.81 -34.78 39.05
CA ILE A 3 63.23 -34.42 39.36
C ILE A 3 64.20 -34.63 38.19
N GLY A 4 64.81 -33.52 37.76
CA GLY A 4 66.13 -33.42 37.11
C GLY A 4 66.09 -32.58 35.82
N LEU A 5 66.80 -31.46 35.62
CA LEU A 5 67.91 -30.84 36.35
C LEU A 5 68.07 -29.38 35.87
N VAL A 6 68.40 -28.53 36.83
CA VAL A 6 68.98 -27.18 36.71
C VAL A 6 70.35 -27.23 36.03
N ARG A 7 70.71 -26.18 35.28
CA ARG A 7 72.05 -25.58 35.02
C ARG A 7 71.88 -24.59 33.86
N ASP A 8 72.17 -23.29 33.91
CA ASP A 8 73.02 -22.45 34.74
C ASP A 8 72.39 -21.03 34.74
N SER A 9 72.13 -20.43 35.91
CA SER A 9 73.07 -19.54 36.62
C SER A 9 73.24 -18.19 35.89
N VAL A 10 72.45 -17.16 36.20
CA VAL A 10 72.70 -16.14 37.24
C VAL A 10 73.43 -14.89 36.69
N LEU A 11 72.85 -13.73 36.98
CA LEU A 11 73.42 -12.36 36.97
C LEU A 11 73.74 -11.69 35.62
N GLN A 12 72.81 -10.87 35.13
CA GLN A 12 73.16 -9.67 34.39
C GLN A 12 72.77 -8.46 35.25
N CYS A 13 73.76 -7.86 35.94
CA CYS A 13 73.52 -6.71 36.83
C CYS A 13 72.99 -5.52 36.03
N PHE A 14 72.06 -4.80 36.66
CA PHE A 14 71.55 -3.49 36.25
C PHE A 14 72.47 -2.37 36.80
N CYS A 15 73.77 -2.39 36.46
CA CYS A 15 74.73 -1.45 37.05
C CYS A 15 75.85 -0.98 36.11
N HIS A 16 75.96 0.34 35.99
CA HIS A 16 76.80 1.10 35.04
C HIS A 16 78.25 1.30 35.55
N SER A 17 78.98 0.24 35.93
CA SER A 17 80.36 0.40 36.46
C SER A 17 81.34 -0.79 36.40
N CYS A 18 81.07 -1.90 35.69
CA CYS A 18 82.04 -3.02 35.67
C CYS A 18 82.85 -3.09 34.36
N LYS A 19 84.12 -2.68 34.46
CA LYS A 19 85.20 -2.85 33.47
C LYS A 19 85.84 -4.25 33.62
N ALA A 20 86.00 -4.93 32.47
CA ALA A 20 86.96 -5.97 32.00
C ALA A 20 87.95 -6.63 33.00
N PRO A 21 88.44 -7.90 32.82
CA PRO A 21 89.25 -8.30 31.63
C PRO A 21 89.43 -9.80 31.24
N LEU A 22 89.82 -10.02 29.95
CA LEU A 22 90.76 -11.04 29.35
C LEU A 22 90.48 -12.57 29.50
N GLY A 23 90.76 -13.46 28.53
CA GLY A 23 91.34 -13.37 27.19
C GLY A 23 91.77 -14.73 26.60
N VAL A 24 92.50 -14.64 25.47
CA VAL A 24 93.55 -15.56 24.92
C VAL A 24 93.01 -16.80 24.16
N VAL A 25 93.47 -17.15 22.95
CA VAL A 25 94.77 -17.74 22.52
C VAL A 25 94.92 -17.63 20.98
N ALA A 26 96.06 -17.60 20.28
CA ALA A 26 97.46 -17.19 20.46
C ALA A 26 98.21 -17.43 19.12
N GLY A 27 99.45 -16.90 19.01
CA GLY A 27 100.43 -17.20 17.95
C GLY A 27 101.40 -16.03 17.68
N GLN A 28 102.30 -15.65 18.60
CA GLN A 28 103.72 -16.08 18.74
C GLN A 28 104.57 -15.90 17.45
N ARG A 29 105.74 -15.23 17.36
CA ARG A 29 106.89 -14.94 18.26
C ARG A 29 107.69 -13.71 17.74
N ARG A 30 108.04 -12.72 18.59
CA ARG A 30 109.33 -12.44 19.31
C ARG A 30 110.53 -11.96 18.44
N ASN A 31 111.05 -10.73 18.62
CA ASN A 31 112.04 -10.32 19.65
C ASN A 31 112.63 -8.90 19.42
N ASN A 32 113.12 -8.31 20.50
CA ASN A 32 113.52 -6.91 20.72
C ASN A 32 115.03 -6.60 20.53
N ALA A 33 115.32 -5.39 20.01
CA ALA A 33 116.24 -4.33 20.52
C ALA A 33 117.79 -4.60 20.64
N PRO A 34 118.65 -3.67 21.16
CA PRO A 34 119.36 -2.63 20.39
C PRO A 34 120.88 -2.41 20.72
N PHE A 35 121.53 -1.45 20.03
CA PHE A 35 122.76 -0.65 20.34
C PHE A 35 124.17 -1.27 20.63
N LYS A 36 125.12 -0.93 19.71
CA LYS A 36 126.51 -0.36 19.82
C LYS A 36 127.71 -1.02 20.60
N LYS A 37 128.88 -0.91 19.91
CA LYS A 37 130.34 -0.76 20.32
C LYS A 37 131.18 -2.06 20.55
N PRO A 38 132.54 -2.01 20.63
CA PRO A 38 133.60 -1.30 19.87
C PRO A 38 134.87 -2.18 19.51
N SER A 39 135.85 -1.55 18.83
CA SER A 39 137.33 -1.78 18.72
C SER A 39 137.99 -3.15 18.97
N GLY A 40 138.79 -3.67 18.01
CA GLY A 40 140.27 -3.59 17.97
C GLY A 40 140.91 -4.95 18.35
N LYS A 41 142.08 -5.43 17.93
CA LYS A 41 143.27 -4.98 17.19
C LYS A 41 144.06 -6.22 16.74
N GLY A 42 144.90 -6.06 15.70
CA GLY A 42 146.19 -6.76 15.55
C GLY A 42 146.29 -7.68 14.33
N LYS A 43 147.35 -7.70 13.51
CA LYS A 43 148.63 -6.97 13.41
C LYS A 43 149.22 -7.28 12.00
N PRO A 44 150.37 -6.71 11.58
CA PRO A 44 150.61 -6.15 10.24
C PRO A 44 151.33 -7.13 9.28
N ARG A 45 151.52 -6.74 7.99
CA ARG A 45 152.85 -6.66 7.32
C ARG A 45 152.77 -6.39 5.79
N THR A 46 153.51 -5.34 5.40
CA THR A 46 154.23 -4.99 4.15
C THR A 46 153.55 -4.92 2.77
N LYS A 47 153.88 -3.81 2.11
CA LYS A 47 153.56 -3.34 0.75
C LYS A 47 154.13 -4.23 -0.37
N GLN A 48 153.41 -4.29 -1.49
CA GLN A 48 153.99 -4.29 -2.85
C GLN A 48 153.11 -3.42 -3.78
N PRO A 49 153.68 -2.64 -4.73
CA PRO A 49 152.90 -1.72 -5.55
C PRO A 49 152.58 -2.26 -6.96
N LYS A 50 151.44 -1.75 -7.47
CA LYS A 50 151.04 -1.52 -8.89
C LYS A 50 150.65 -2.71 -9.77
N LYS A 51 149.38 -2.68 -10.21
CA LYS A 51 149.03 -2.64 -11.65
C LYS A 51 147.98 -1.55 -11.87
N VAL A 52 148.40 -0.46 -12.53
CA VAL A 52 147.52 0.63 -12.98
C VAL A 52 146.73 0.07 -14.16
N LYS A 53 145.42 -0.10 -14.00
CA LYS A 53 144.51 -0.36 -15.12
C LYS A 53 144.15 0.98 -15.74
N PHE A 54 144.54 1.18 -17.00
CA PHE A 54 144.10 2.34 -17.78
C PHE A 54 142.60 2.16 -18.07
N ILE A 55 141.77 2.95 -17.40
CA ILE A 55 140.34 3.07 -17.68
C ILE A 55 140.21 4.12 -18.78
N THR A 56 139.59 3.78 -19.90
CA THR A 56 139.30 4.72 -21.00
C THR A 56 138.13 5.60 -20.60
N THR A 57 138.42 6.76 -20.02
CA THR A 57 137.40 7.77 -19.69
C THR A 57 136.87 8.41 -20.97
N GLU A 58 135.59 8.21 -21.26
CA GLU A 58 134.90 8.85 -22.39
C GLU A 58 134.09 10.06 -21.87
N ILE A 59 134.27 11.22 -22.49
CA ILE A 59 133.54 12.44 -22.15
C ILE A 59 132.48 12.67 -23.24
N ARG A 60 131.20 12.73 -22.85
CA ARG A 60 130.07 12.99 -23.75
C ARG A 60 129.28 14.23 -23.31
N CYS A 61 128.46 14.74 -24.23
CA CYS A 61 127.49 15.80 -23.98
C CYS A 61 128.11 17.06 -23.36
N GLN A 62 129.19 17.56 -23.97
CA GLN A 62 129.85 18.78 -23.51
C GLN A 62 129.06 20.01 -23.95
N GLU A 63 128.42 20.69 -22.98
CA GLU A 63 127.67 21.91 -23.20
C GLU A 63 128.44 23.10 -22.61
N LYS A 64 128.75 24.09 -23.44
CA LYS A 64 129.47 25.31 -23.03
C LYS A 64 128.50 26.47 -22.98
N SER A 65 128.35 27.08 -21.80
CA SER A 65 127.62 28.33 -21.63
C SER A 65 128.56 29.42 -21.12
N LYS A 66 128.15 30.70 -21.18
CA LYS A 66 128.93 31.82 -20.61
C LYS A 66 129.20 31.66 -19.10
N GLY A 67 128.40 30.85 -18.40
CA GLY A 67 128.53 30.57 -16.97
C GLY A 67 129.36 29.33 -16.62
N GLY A 68 129.86 28.58 -17.60
CA GLY A 68 130.69 27.40 -17.37
C GLY A 68 130.44 26.26 -18.35
N LEU A 69 131.18 25.17 -18.13
CA LEU A 69 131.18 23.96 -18.94
C LEU A 69 130.54 22.81 -18.16
N CYS A 70 129.49 22.18 -18.71
CA CYS A 70 129.04 20.88 -18.23
C CYS A 70 129.45 19.79 -19.24
N TYR A 71 129.80 18.61 -18.73
CA TYR A 71 130.07 17.43 -19.54
C TYR A 71 129.83 16.19 -18.69
N GLU A 72 129.41 15.11 -19.34
CA GLU A 72 129.20 13.82 -18.71
C GLU A 72 130.48 12.98 -18.82
N VAL A 73 131.00 12.52 -17.68
CA VAL A 73 132.21 11.71 -17.60
C VAL A 73 131.82 10.26 -17.36
N ILE A 74 131.99 9.43 -18.39
CA ILE A 74 131.70 8.00 -18.29
C ILE A 74 133.02 7.27 -18.05
N LEU A 75 133.17 6.74 -16.84
CA LEU A 75 134.34 5.96 -16.42
C LEU A 75 134.22 4.48 -16.82
N ALA A 76 133.00 3.98 -17.04
CA ALA A 76 132.73 2.63 -17.55
C ALA A 76 131.28 2.54 -18.06
N GLU A 77 131.03 1.66 -19.03
CA GLU A 77 129.66 1.36 -19.46
C GLU A 77 128.89 0.58 -18.38
N PRO A 78 127.62 0.89 -18.12
CA PRO A 78 126.85 0.26 -17.06
C PRO A 78 126.60 -1.23 -17.36
N THR A 79 127.14 -2.11 -16.51
CA THR A 79 127.12 -3.58 -16.70
C THR A 79 125.96 -4.30 -15.99
N VAL A 80 124.85 -3.60 -15.70
CA VAL A 80 123.71 -4.16 -14.95
C VAL A 80 122.64 -4.78 -15.87
N PRO A 81 122.10 -5.97 -15.55
CA PRO A 81 120.94 -6.53 -16.26
C PRO A 81 119.72 -5.60 -16.15
N LYS A 82 118.85 -5.59 -17.18
CA LYS A 82 117.62 -4.79 -17.21
C LYS A 82 116.83 -4.96 -15.91
N ARG A 83 116.63 -3.84 -15.20
CA ARG A 83 115.81 -3.74 -13.99
C ARG A 83 114.40 -4.25 -14.31
N ALA A 84 113.76 -4.94 -13.36
CA ALA A 84 112.35 -5.29 -13.47
C ALA A 84 111.53 -4.04 -13.84
N PRO A 85 110.55 -4.15 -14.74
CA PRO A 85 109.77 -2.99 -15.18
C PRO A 85 109.22 -2.28 -13.95
N SER A 86 109.47 -0.97 -13.88
CA SER A 86 108.90 -0.10 -12.86
C SER A 86 107.38 -0.25 -12.84
N PRO A 87 106.73 -0.07 -11.67
CA PRO A 87 105.27 -0.09 -11.58
C PRO A 87 104.65 0.75 -12.70
N PRO A 88 103.54 0.30 -13.33
CA PRO A 88 102.91 1.03 -14.41
C PRO A 88 102.64 2.46 -13.96
N GLN A 89 103.10 3.45 -14.75
CA GLN A 89 102.72 4.84 -14.54
C GLN A 89 101.18 4.96 -14.62
N PRO A 90 100.53 5.73 -13.74
CA PRO A 90 99.08 5.81 -13.68
C PRO A 90 98.54 6.35 -15.01
N SER A 91 97.96 5.46 -15.81
CA SER A 91 97.27 5.81 -17.05
C SER A 91 95.87 6.36 -16.74
N PRO A 92 95.30 7.26 -17.56
CA PRO A 92 93.95 7.85 -17.35
C PRO A 92 92.84 6.81 -17.09
N THR A 93 92.99 5.60 -17.64
CA THR A 93 92.08 4.45 -17.46
C THR A 93 92.00 3.95 -16.00
N GLN A 94 92.91 4.34 -15.10
CA GLN A 94 92.85 3.96 -13.68
C GLN A 94 91.95 4.88 -12.85
N GLN A 95 91.70 6.13 -13.29
CA GLN A 95 90.83 7.06 -12.57
C GLN A 95 89.37 6.59 -12.61
N THR A 96 88.88 6.17 -13.77
CA THR A 96 87.53 5.59 -13.92
C THR A 96 87.35 4.35 -13.05
N ALA A 97 88.35 3.45 -13.01
CA ALA A 97 88.30 2.26 -12.16
C ALA A 97 88.32 2.58 -10.64
N ILE A 98 88.86 3.73 -10.22
CA ILE A 98 88.81 4.20 -8.83
C ILE A 98 87.44 4.82 -8.53
N GLU A 99 86.92 5.64 -9.43
CA GLU A 99 85.58 6.25 -9.31
C GLU A 99 84.48 5.18 -9.25
N ASP A 100 84.56 4.15 -10.08
CA ASP A 100 83.59 3.04 -10.08
C ASP A 100 83.64 2.26 -8.75
N LYS A 101 84.82 2.10 -8.15
CA LYS A 101 84.96 1.49 -6.81
C LYS A 101 84.35 2.35 -5.71
N LEU A 102 84.48 3.68 -5.82
CA LEU A 102 83.85 4.63 -4.89
C LEU A 102 82.33 4.64 -5.04
N LYS A 103 81.82 4.68 -6.28
CA LYS A 103 80.39 4.57 -6.59
C LYS A 103 79.81 3.25 -6.08
N ALA A 104 80.46 2.12 -6.33
CA ALA A 104 80.01 0.83 -5.81
C ALA A 104 80.03 0.75 -4.27
N ALA A 105 80.93 1.48 -3.60
CA ALA A 105 80.93 1.59 -2.14
C ALA A 105 79.78 2.47 -1.63
N GLU A 106 79.48 3.56 -2.34
CA GLU A 106 78.34 4.44 -2.08
C GLU A 106 77.00 3.73 -2.30
N GLU A 107 76.84 2.99 -3.39
CA GLU A 107 75.65 2.18 -3.66
C GLU A 107 75.42 1.12 -2.58
N ARG A 108 76.49 0.46 -2.10
CA ARG A 108 76.38 -0.46 -0.95
C ARG A 108 75.94 0.26 0.33
N ARG A 109 76.46 1.45 0.60
CA ARG A 109 76.04 2.28 1.75
C ARG A 109 74.56 2.63 1.65
N LEU A 110 74.13 3.13 0.49
CA LEU A 110 72.74 3.50 0.21
C LEU A 110 71.80 2.29 0.27
N SER A 111 72.22 1.14 -0.25
CA SER A 111 71.43 -0.11 -0.20
C SER A 111 71.21 -0.58 1.25
N ILE A 112 72.25 -0.55 2.09
CA ILE A 112 72.13 -0.90 3.51
C ILE A 112 71.22 0.09 4.24
N GLU A 113 71.31 1.38 3.94
CA GLU A 113 70.44 2.41 4.50
C GLU A 113 68.99 2.23 4.06
N ALA A 114 68.75 2.01 2.78
CA ALA A 114 67.42 1.72 2.23
C ALA A 114 66.81 0.47 2.87
N HIS A 115 67.60 -0.60 3.07
CA HIS A 115 67.13 -1.81 3.75
C HIS A 115 66.77 -1.54 5.22
N LYS A 116 67.56 -0.72 5.93
CA LYS A 116 67.23 -0.30 7.30
C LYS A 116 65.93 0.51 7.34
N LEU A 117 65.76 1.47 6.43
CA LEU A 117 64.54 2.27 6.33
C LEU A 117 63.32 1.40 6.00
N ALA A 118 63.44 0.47 5.06
CA ALA A 118 62.38 -0.48 4.72
C ALA A 118 62.01 -1.38 5.91
N ALA A 119 62.99 -1.86 6.67
CA ALA A 119 62.74 -2.66 7.87
C ALA A 119 62.05 -1.84 8.98
N LEU A 120 62.38 -0.55 9.14
CA LEU A 120 61.71 0.35 10.06
C LEU A 120 60.27 0.66 9.60
N ALA A 121 60.08 0.96 8.32
CA ALA A 121 58.76 1.19 7.73
C ALA A 121 57.84 -0.04 7.91
N ALA A 122 58.36 -1.25 7.68
CA ALA A 122 57.60 -2.48 7.90
C ALA A 122 57.19 -2.69 9.37
N LYS A 123 58.03 -2.26 10.34
CA LYS A 123 57.67 -2.30 11.76
C LYS A 123 56.58 -1.28 12.10
N LEU A 124 56.67 -0.06 11.58
CA LEU A 124 55.65 0.97 11.76
C LEU A 124 54.30 0.54 11.16
N SER A 125 54.29 -0.02 9.94
CA SER A 125 53.08 -0.57 9.32
C SER A 125 52.41 -1.62 10.19
N LYS A 126 53.17 -2.54 10.80
CA LYS A 126 52.62 -3.56 11.71
C LYS A 126 52.01 -2.96 12.97
N ILE A 127 52.60 -1.89 13.52
CA ILE A 127 52.06 -1.18 14.68
C ILE A 127 50.75 -0.49 14.31
N GLU A 128 50.69 0.17 13.15
CA GLU A 128 49.47 0.81 12.65
C GLU A 128 48.36 -0.20 12.36
N GLU A 129 48.68 -1.33 11.73
CA GLU A 129 47.73 -2.42 11.48
C GLU A 129 47.18 -3.01 12.78
N ALA A 130 48.04 -3.19 13.80
CA ALA A 130 47.61 -3.66 15.11
C ALA A 130 46.68 -2.65 15.80
N SER A 131 46.99 -1.35 15.70
CA SER A 131 46.12 -0.29 16.21
C SER A 131 44.77 -0.28 15.50
N ARG A 132 44.77 -0.31 14.16
CA ARG A 132 43.54 -0.35 13.36
C ARG A 132 42.66 -1.55 13.72
N LYS A 133 43.24 -2.75 13.83
CA LYS A 133 42.48 -3.95 14.23
C LYS A 133 41.88 -3.83 15.62
N LYS A 134 42.58 -3.21 16.57
CA LYS A 134 42.04 -2.95 17.91
C LYS A 134 40.83 -2.00 17.84
N ASP A 135 40.95 -0.92 17.07
CA ASP A 135 39.88 0.06 16.91
C ASP A 135 38.67 -0.55 16.19
N GLU A 136 38.90 -1.38 15.17
CA GLU A 136 37.86 -2.14 14.46
C GLU A 136 37.11 -3.10 15.39
N LEU A 137 37.81 -3.87 16.23
CA LEU A 137 37.19 -4.77 17.19
C LEU A 137 36.38 -3.99 18.25
N SER A 138 36.91 -2.86 18.72
CA SER A 138 36.20 -1.99 19.65
C SER A 138 34.93 -1.41 19.03
N ALA A 139 35.02 -0.90 17.79
CA ALA A 139 33.88 -0.38 17.05
C ALA A 139 32.83 -1.46 16.78
N ALA A 140 33.24 -2.66 16.38
CA ALA A 140 32.35 -3.79 16.15
C ALA A 140 31.63 -4.22 17.43
N PHE A 141 32.33 -4.24 18.57
CA PHE A 141 31.73 -4.55 19.87
C PHE A 141 30.68 -3.51 20.27
N ILE A 142 30.99 -2.22 20.10
CA ILE A 142 30.04 -1.13 20.39
C ILE A 142 28.82 -1.23 19.48
N ALA A 143 29.02 -1.47 18.18
CA ALA A 143 27.94 -1.61 17.21
C ALA A 143 27.04 -2.80 17.54
N ALA A 144 27.61 -3.98 17.78
CA ALA A 144 26.84 -5.19 18.11
C ALA A 144 26.08 -5.05 19.44
N THR A 145 26.68 -4.39 20.44
CA THR A 145 26.02 -4.15 21.73
C THR A 145 24.85 -3.18 21.57
N ARG A 146 25.03 -2.12 20.78
CA ARG A 146 23.97 -1.16 20.46
C ARG A 146 22.82 -1.83 19.71
N GLU A 147 23.13 -2.57 18.65
CA GLU A 147 22.11 -3.29 17.86
C GLU A 147 21.35 -4.31 18.72
N SER A 148 22.02 -5.01 19.63
CA SER A 148 21.36 -5.94 20.55
C SER A 148 20.41 -5.21 21.52
N LEU A 149 20.78 -4.02 21.99
CA LEU A 149 19.91 -3.20 22.84
C LEU A 149 18.71 -2.70 22.05
N ASP A 150 18.94 -2.12 20.88
CA ASP A 150 17.90 -1.59 19.99
C ASP A 150 16.90 -2.70 19.60
N ALA A 151 17.39 -3.90 19.27
CA ALA A 151 16.54 -5.06 18.99
C ALA A 151 15.69 -5.49 20.19
N LYS A 152 16.22 -5.46 21.42
CA LYS A 152 15.46 -5.79 22.63
C LYS A 152 14.38 -4.75 22.94
N MET A 153 14.69 -3.47 22.75
CA MET A 153 13.74 -2.38 22.92
C MET A 153 12.59 -2.51 21.92
N ASN A 154 12.91 -2.64 20.63
CA ASN A 154 11.93 -2.81 19.56
C ASN A 154 11.06 -4.05 19.79
N ASN A 155 11.65 -5.20 20.17
CA ASN A 155 10.88 -6.41 20.45
C ASN A 155 9.90 -6.23 21.63
N THR A 156 10.29 -5.44 22.63
CA THR A 156 9.43 -5.15 23.78
C THR A 156 8.28 -4.24 23.38
N GLU A 157 8.56 -3.23 22.55
CA GLU A 157 7.55 -2.33 21.99
C GLU A 157 6.57 -3.09 21.08
N GLU A 158 7.06 -3.91 20.14
CA GLU A 158 6.24 -4.74 19.27
C GLU A 158 5.34 -5.69 20.06
N LYS A 159 5.85 -6.36 21.10
CA LYS A 159 5.04 -7.23 21.97
C LYS A 159 3.96 -6.44 22.71
N ARG A 160 4.30 -5.26 23.21
CA ARG A 160 3.35 -4.38 23.91
C ARG A 160 2.26 -3.91 22.95
N GLU A 161 2.63 -3.49 21.75
CA GLU A 161 1.70 -3.04 20.72
C GLU A 161 0.81 -4.18 20.23
N ALA A 162 1.36 -5.37 19.99
CA ALA A 162 0.59 -6.56 19.63
C ALA A 162 -0.45 -6.91 20.70
N HIS A 163 -0.07 -6.89 21.98
CA HIS A 163 -1.00 -7.14 23.08
C HIS A 163 -2.11 -6.08 23.17
N ILE A 164 -1.77 -4.79 23.00
CA ILE A 164 -2.76 -3.71 22.97
C ILE A 164 -3.69 -3.86 21.76
N ALA A 165 -3.15 -4.19 20.59
CA ALA A 165 -3.93 -4.41 19.38
C ALA A 165 -4.89 -5.59 19.53
N GLU A 166 -4.44 -6.70 20.14
CA GLU A 166 -5.29 -7.85 20.44
C GLU A 166 -6.45 -7.48 21.38
N LEU A 167 -6.19 -6.72 22.46
CA LEU A 167 -7.24 -6.24 23.36
C LEU A 167 -8.23 -5.32 22.65
N LYS A 168 -7.75 -4.39 21.81
CA LYS A 168 -8.61 -3.50 21.03
C LYS A 168 -9.50 -4.27 20.05
N ASN A 169 -8.95 -5.29 19.39
CA ASN A 169 -9.72 -6.14 18.47
C ASN A 169 -10.80 -6.92 19.22
N LYS A 170 -10.49 -7.53 20.36
CA LYS A 170 -11.50 -8.22 21.21
C LYS A 170 -12.62 -7.30 21.65
N LEU A 171 -12.30 -6.06 22.03
CA LEU A 171 -13.30 -5.05 22.38
C LEU A 171 -14.16 -4.66 21.18
N LYS A 172 -13.54 -4.48 20.01
CA LYS A 172 -14.26 -4.18 18.77
C LYS A 172 -15.23 -5.30 18.40
N ASP A 173 -14.78 -6.55 18.40
CA ASP A 173 -15.62 -7.73 18.11
C ASP A 173 -16.79 -7.84 19.09
N HIS A 174 -16.55 -7.55 20.37
CA HIS A 174 -17.61 -7.54 21.38
C HIS A 174 -18.66 -6.45 21.09
N LEU A 175 -18.24 -5.22 20.76
CA LEU A 175 -19.15 -4.14 20.40
C LEU A 175 -19.97 -4.48 19.14
N GLU A 176 -19.35 -5.06 18.12
CA GLU A 176 -20.04 -5.52 16.91
C GLU A 176 -21.07 -6.62 17.24
N SER A 177 -20.74 -7.55 18.13
CA SER A 177 -21.68 -8.58 18.59
C SER A 177 -22.86 -8.02 19.38
N VAL A 178 -22.62 -7.02 20.23
CA VAL A 178 -23.68 -6.32 20.98
C VAL A 178 -24.60 -5.58 20.01
N GLU A 179 -24.03 -4.86 19.04
CA GLU A 179 -24.79 -4.11 18.04
C GLU A 179 -25.63 -5.04 17.15
N LYS A 180 -25.06 -6.17 16.73
CA LYS A 180 -25.81 -7.21 16.00
C LYS A 180 -27.00 -7.73 16.82
N THR A 181 -26.80 -7.93 18.12
CA THR A 181 -27.88 -8.38 19.02
C THR A 181 -28.96 -7.31 19.16
N ARG A 182 -28.58 -6.03 19.32
CA ARG A 182 -29.51 -4.89 19.37
C ARG A 182 -30.38 -4.83 18.10
N LEU A 183 -29.75 -4.84 16.93
CA LEU A 183 -30.46 -4.79 15.64
C LEU A 183 -31.39 -6.01 15.46
N SER A 184 -30.93 -7.20 15.85
CA SER A 184 -31.78 -8.40 15.79
C SER A 184 -33.01 -8.30 16.69
N LEU A 185 -32.89 -7.72 17.89
CA LEU A 185 -34.03 -7.52 18.80
C LEU A 185 -35.00 -6.44 18.27
N GLU A 186 -34.46 -5.36 17.69
CA GLU A 186 -35.27 -4.33 17.03
C GLU A 186 -36.05 -4.90 15.86
N GLN A 187 -35.40 -5.71 15.01
CA GLN A 187 -36.05 -6.39 13.90
C GLN A 187 -37.15 -7.34 14.39
N GLN A 188 -36.89 -8.17 15.40
CA GLN A 188 -37.92 -9.06 15.96
C GLN A 188 -39.10 -8.29 16.54
N THR A 189 -38.85 -7.15 17.19
CA THR A 189 -39.90 -6.30 17.75
C THR A 189 -40.75 -5.67 16.64
N GLU A 190 -40.10 -5.20 15.58
CA GLU A 190 -40.75 -4.68 14.37
C GLU A 190 -41.63 -5.73 13.70
N GLU A 191 -41.09 -6.94 13.48
CA GLU A 191 -41.81 -8.06 12.89
C GLU A 191 -43.05 -8.44 13.70
N VAL A 192 -42.93 -8.50 15.03
CA VAL A 192 -44.08 -8.74 15.92
C VAL A 192 -45.10 -7.62 15.81
N ARG A 193 -44.66 -6.35 15.78
CA ARG A 193 -45.57 -5.21 15.66
C ARG A 193 -46.36 -5.26 14.34
N CYS A 194 -45.68 -5.45 13.21
CA CYS A 194 -46.32 -5.57 11.90
C CYS A 194 -47.29 -6.76 11.86
N ALA A 195 -46.92 -7.91 12.45
CA ALA A 195 -47.79 -9.07 12.50
C ALA A 195 -49.08 -8.81 13.33
N VAL A 196 -48.98 -8.05 14.42
CA VAL A 196 -50.15 -7.63 15.21
C VAL A 196 -51.01 -6.64 14.43
N GLU A 197 -50.41 -5.64 13.80
CA GLU A 197 -51.12 -4.63 13.00
C GLU A 197 -51.91 -5.30 11.85
N GLU A 198 -51.30 -6.21 11.10
CA GLU A 198 -51.97 -6.92 10.00
C GLU A 198 -53.10 -7.84 10.49
N LYS A 199 -52.95 -8.49 11.66
CA LYS A 199 -54.03 -9.25 12.29
C LYS A 199 -55.21 -8.35 12.68
N LEU A 200 -54.93 -7.19 13.26
CA LEU A 200 -55.98 -6.23 13.64
C LEU A 200 -56.70 -5.68 12.41
N LYS A 201 -55.96 -5.35 11.35
CA LYS A 201 -56.51 -4.90 10.07
C LYS A 201 -57.38 -5.96 9.40
N THR A 202 -56.91 -7.21 9.37
CA THR A 202 -57.68 -8.34 8.82
C THR A 202 -58.95 -8.57 9.64
N ALA A 203 -58.86 -8.55 10.97
CA ALA A 203 -60.03 -8.71 11.84
C ALA A 203 -61.03 -7.55 11.68
N ALA A 204 -60.56 -6.31 11.50
CA ALA A 204 -61.42 -5.17 11.21
C ALA A 204 -62.14 -5.35 9.87
N ALA A 205 -61.41 -5.68 8.80
CA ALA A 205 -61.98 -5.93 7.47
C ALA A 205 -63.03 -7.05 7.50
N GLN A 206 -62.79 -8.14 8.23
CA GLN A 206 -63.76 -9.22 8.40
C GLN A 206 -65.03 -8.77 9.14
N ARG A 207 -64.91 -7.91 10.16
CA ARG A 207 -66.08 -7.35 10.86
C ARG A 207 -66.88 -6.44 9.93
N ASP A 208 -66.21 -5.55 9.21
CA ASP A 208 -66.85 -4.63 8.27
C ASP A 208 -67.56 -5.38 7.15
N GLU A 209 -66.94 -6.42 6.60
CA GLU A 209 -67.54 -7.26 5.58
C GLU A 209 -68.76 -8.02 6.12
N ASN A 210 -68.69 -8.54 7.35
CA ASN A 210 -69.82 -9.21 7.98
C ASN A 210 -71.00 -8.24 8.18
N ILE A 211 -70.74 -7.05 8.72
CA ILE A 211 -71.74 -6.00 8.92
C ILE A 211 -72.34 -5.60 7.57
N LYS A 212 -71.51 -5.38 6.55
CA LYS A 212 -71.97 -5.07 5.20
C LYS A 212 -72.92 -6.14 4.66
N ARG A 213 -72.58 -7.42 4.77
CA ARG A 213 -73.47 -8.53 4.35
C ARG A 213 -74.80 -8.53 5.12
N MET A 214 -74.82 -8.17 6.41
CA MET A 214 -76.07 -8.03 7.16
C MET A 214 -76.92 -6.87 6.66
N LEU A 215 -76.29 -5.71 6.41
CA LEU A 215 -76.97 -4.52 5.88
C LEU A 215 -77.53 -4.76 4.48
N ASP A 216 -76.77 -5.43 3.60
CA ASP A 216 -77.20 -5.75 2.24
C ASP A 216 -78.45 -6.66 2.27
N ARG A 217 -78.48 -7.69 3.14
CA ARG A 217 -79.68 -8.54 3.33
C ARG A 217 -80.89 -7.77 3.84
N LEU A 218 -80.69 -6.83 4.76
CA LEU A 218 -81.78 -5.97 5.27
C LEU A 218 -82.33 -5.09 4.14
N LYS A 219 -81.45 -4.50 3.34
CA LYS A 219 -81.82 -3.69 2.18
C LYS A 219 -82.59 -4.50 1.14
N GLU A 220 -82.13 -5.71 0.81
CA GLU A 220 -82.84 -6.63 -0.09
C GLU A 220 -84.26 -6.95 0.41
N HIS A 221 -84.42 -7.15 1.72
CA HIS A 221 -85.72 -7.39 2.34
C HIS A 221 -86.62 -6.15 2.28
N GLU A 222 -86.10 -4.96 2.56
CA GLU A 222 -86.82 -3.70 2.40
C GLU A 222 -87.30 -3.49 0.96
N GLU A 223 -86.44 -3.77 -0.02
CA GLU A 223 -86.79 -3.71 -1.44
C GLU A 223 -87.87 -4.74 -1.80
N GLN A 224 -87.81 -5.95 -1.24
CA GLN A 224 -88.84 -6.97 -1.45
C GLN A 224 -90.19 -6.52 -0.85
N VAL A 225 -90.19 -5.95 0.35
CA VAL A 225 -91.40 -5.39 0.98
C VAL A 225 -91.97 -4.25 0.13
N ALA A 226 -91.12 -3.36 -0.39
CA ALA A 226 -91.53 -2.28 -1.28
C ALA A 226 -92.17 -2.83 -2.57
N ARG A 227 -91.55 -3.83 -3.21
CA ARG A 227 -92.11 -4.51 -4.40
C ARG A 227 -93.48 -5.15 -4.11
N VAL A 228 -93.65 -5.81 -2.97
CA VAL A 228 -94.93 -6.42 -2.59
C VAL A 228 -96.00 -5.36 -2.33
N ARG A 229 -95.66 -4.27 -1.62
CA ARG A 229 -96.58 -3.14 -1.37
C ARG A 229 -97.01 -2.49 -2.68
N GLN A 230 -96.06 -2.23 -3.58
CA GLN A 230 -96.34 -1.70 -4.90
C GLN A 230 -97.27 -2.63 -5.68
N GLY A 231 -96.95 -3.92 -5.77
CA GLY A 231 -97.80 -4.89 -6.47
C GLY A 231 -99.20 -5.02 -5.88
N MET A 232 -99.37 -4.88 -4.55
CA MET A 232 -100.69 -4.81 -3.93
C MET A 232 -101.43 -3.51 -4.32
N SER A 233 -100.76 -2.37 -4.28
CA SER A 233 -101.35 -1.08 -4.71
C SER A 233 -101.80 -1.11 -6.16
N GLU A 234 -101.01 -1.69 -7.05
CA GLU A 234 -101.34 -1.84 -8.48
C GLU A 234 -102.59 -2.72 -8.67
N ARG A 235 -102.72 -3.82 -7.92
CA ARG A 235 -103.93 -4.66 -7.93
C ARG A 235 -105.16 -3.92 -7.42
N VAL A 236 -105.01 -3.13 -6.35
CA VAL A 236 -106.10 -2.29 -5.83
C VAL A 236 -106.54 -1.27 -6.88
N GLN A 237 -105.61 -0.56 -7.51
CA GLN A 237 -105.91 0.39 -8.59
C GLN A 237 -106.59 -0.29 -9.79
N GLN A 238 -106.15 -1.50 -10.17
CA GLN A 238 -106.80 -2.28 -11.22
C GLN A 238 -108.25 -2.64 -10.85
N LEU A 239 -108.50 -3.08 -9.62
CA LEU A 239 -109.85 -3.38 -9.13
C LEU A 239 -110.73 -2.12 -9.08
N GLU A 240 -110.18 -1.00 -8.61
CA GLU A 240 -110.87 0.31 -8.60
C GLU A 240 -111.26 0.73 -10.02
N SER A 241 -110.34 0.64 -10.98
CA SER A 241 -110.60 0.93 -12.39
C SER A 241 -111.67 0.00 -12.99
N GLN A 242 -111.62 -1.30 -12.69
CA GLN A 242 -112.65 -2.25 -13.12
C GLN A 242 -114.03 -1.93 -12.52
N ILE A 243 -114.09 -1.53 -11.25
CA ILE A 243 -115.33 -1.12 -10.57
C ILE A 243 -115.86 0.15 -11.22
N GLN A 244 -115.01 1.17 -11.42
CA GLN A 244 -115.37 2.43 -12.08
C GLN A 244 -115.91 2.18 -13.50
N GLY A 245 -115.22 1.36 -14.30
CA GLY A 245 -115.67 1.00 -15.64
C GLY A 245 -117.02 0.29 -15.65
N LYS A 246 -117.29 -0.61 -14.68
CA LYS A 246 -118.61 -1.23 -14.53
C LYS A 246 -119.70 -0.23 -14.15
N LEU A 247 -119.38 0.74 -13.27
CA LEU A 247 -120.32 1.80 -12.87
C LEU A 247 -120.64 2.74 -14.04
N GLU A 248 -119.65 3.07 -14.88
CA GLU A 248 -119.80 3.88 -16.08
C GLU A 248 -120.66 3.17 -17.13
N GLN A 249 -120.36 1.89 -17.43
CA GLN A 249 -121.22 1.07 -18.31
C GLN A 249 -122.66 0.99 -17.80
N ALA A 250 -122.87 0.84 -16.49
CA ALA A 250 -124.20 0.85 -15.91
C ALA A 250 -124.90 2.22 -16.04
N ARG A 251 -124.16 3.33 -15.96
CA ARG A 251 -124.66 4.69 -16.20
C ARG A 251 -125.05 4.88 -17.67
N GLU A 252 -124.16 4.54 -18.61
CA GLU A 252 -124.43 4.64 -20.05
C GLU A 252 -125.63 3.81 -20.48
N ARG A 253 -125.80 2.60 -19.92
CA ARG A 253 -126.99 1.78 -20.14
C ARG A 253 -128.26 2.47 -19.67
N ARG A 254 -128.25 3.07 -18.47
CA ARG A 254 -129.39 3.86 -17.96
C ARG A 254 -129.71 5.05 -18.87
N GLU A 255 -128.69 5.82 -19.25
CA GLU A 255 -128.86 6.98 -20.15
C GLU A 255 -129.35 6.56 -21.55
N THR A 256 -128.94 5.40 -22.04
CA THR A 256 -129.39 4.86 -23.32
C THR A 256 -130.86 4.45 -23.25
N ILE A 257 -131.27 3.74 -22.20
CA ILE A 257 -132.68 3.42 -21.96
C ILE A 257 -133.51 4.71 -21.82
N GLU A 258 -133.00 5.71 -21.11
CA GLU A 258 -133.69 7.00 -20.94
C GLU A 258 -133.80 7.79 -22.26
N ARG A 259 -132.75 7.78 -23.09
CA ARG A 259 -132.77 8.34 -24.45
C ARG A 259 -133.80 7.63 -25.34
N GLU A 260 -133.80 6.30 -25.34
CA GLU A 260 -134.77 5.49 -26.08
C GLU A 260 -136.21 5.77 -25.61
N GLN A 261 -136.44 5.92 -24.30
CA GLN A 261 -137.75 6.30 -23.76
C GLN A 261 -138.16 7.71 -24.19
N LYS A 262 -137.26 8.70 -24.10
CA LYS A 262 -137.51 10.07 -24.58
C LYS A 262 -137.78 10.13 -26.08
N GLU A 263 -137.08 9.32 -26.88
CA GLU A 263 -137.32 9.23 -28.32
C GLU A 263 -138.67 8.58 -28.65
N LYS A 264 -139.05 7.52 -27.93
CA LYS A 264 -140.40 6.93 -28.02
C LYS A 264 -141.49 7.97 -27.72
N LEU A 265 -141.30 8.80 -26.70
CA LEU A 265 -142.21 9.91 -26.38
C LEU A 265 -142.26 10.95 -27.51
N ARG A 266 -141.12 11.42 -28.03
CA ARG A 266 -141.07 12.36 -29.17
C ARG A 266 -141.71 11.80 -30.44
N ASN A 267 -141.52 10.51 -30.73
CA ASN A 267 -142.15 9.85 -31.87
C ASN A 267 -143.67 9.76 -31.68
N HIS A 268 -144.13 9.52 -30.46
CA HIS A 268 -145.56 9.57 -30.13
C HIS A 268 -146.13 10.98 -30.31
N GLU A 269 -145.42 12.02 -29.85
CA GLU A 269 -145.79 13.43 -30.08
C GLU A 269 -145.81 13.79 -31.57
N ARG A 270 -144.78 13.41 -32.34
CA ARG A 270 -144.71 13.66 -33.78
C ARG A 270 -145.86 12.97 -34.51
N ARG A 271 -146.21 11.73 -34.15
CA ARG A 271 -147.40 11.05 -34.67
C ARG A 271 -148.67 11.81 -34.33
N ALA A 272 -148.81 12.30 -33.09
CA ALA A 272 -149.94 13.14 -32.70
C ALA A 272 -149.99 14.46 -33.50
N GLU A 273 -148.83 15.10 -33.78
CA GLU A 273 -148.70 16.28 -34.62
C GLU A 273 -149.18 16.02 -36.06
N ILE A 274 -148.74 14.91 -36.67
CA ILE A 274 -149.15 14.51 -38.02
C ILE A 274 -150.66 14.27 -38.05
N VAL A 275 -151.22 13.60 -37.03
CA VAL A 275 -152.68 13.42 -36.93
C VAL A 275 -153.41 14.76 -36.80
N ARG A 276 -152.85 15.73 -36.06
CA ARG A 276 -153.39 17.11 -35.98
C ARG A 276 -153.29 17.85 -37.30
N GLN A 277 -152.18 17.74 -38.03
CA GLN A 277 -152.01 18.31 -39.37
C GLN A 277 -152.97 17.69 -40.38
N ASN A 278 -153.07 16.35 -40.43
CA ASN A 278 -154.05 15.66 -41.26
C ASN A 278 -155.49 16.08 -40.92
N LYS A 279 -155.81 16.31 -39.64
CA LYS A 279 -157.10 16.86 -39.22
C LYS A 279 -157.30 18.29 -39.75
N LYS A 280 -156.27 19.14 -39.69
CA LYS A 280 -156.31 20.51 -40.20
C LYS A 280 -156.39 20.55 -41.73
N GLU A 281 -155.63 19.74 -42.45
CA GLU A 281 -155.70 19.59 -43.91
C GLU A 281 -157.04 19.02 -44.37
N ARG A 282 -157.66 18.13 -43.60
CA ARG A 282 -159.06 17.71 -43.83
C ARG A 282 -160.07 18.82 -43.57
N GLN A 283 -159.76 19.78 -42.70
CA GLN A 283 -160.65 20.88 -42.32
C GLN A 283 -160.49 22.10 -43.25
N ASP A 284 -159.28 22.35 -43.75
CA ASP A 284 -158.98 23.36 -44.78
C ASP A 284 -159.41 22.88 -46.18
N ASN A 285 -159.55 21.56 -46.43
CA ASN A 285 -160.25 20.99 -47.60
C ASN A 285 -161.79 20.87 -47.42
N LEU A 286 -162.35 21.32 -46.29
CA LEU A 286 -163.79 21.25 -45.96
C LEU A 286 -164.48 22.63 -46.04
N THR A 287 -164.00 23.52 -46.92
CA THR A 287 -164.63 24.80 -47.27
C THR A 287 -165.27 24.80 -48.66
N ASP A 288 -165.65 23.62 -49.17
CA ASP A 288 -166.61 23.53 -50.26
C ASP A 288 -167.53 22.29 -50.08
N VAL A 289 -168.83 22.57 -50.00
CA VAL A 289 -169.98 21.65 -50.09
C VAL A 289 -170.41 20.86 -48.83
N ALA A 290 -171.40 21.47 -48.16
CA ALA A 290 -172.66 20.91 -47.62
C ALA A 290 -172.70 19.99 -46.36
N ASN A 291 -173.09 20.63 -45.25
CA ASN A 291 -174.13 20.31 -44.22
C ASN A 291 -175.13 19.14 -44.46
N PRO A 292 -175.92 18.71 -43.44
CA PRO A 292 -175.67 18.57 -41.98
C PRO A 292 -176.27 17.24 -41.43
N ILE A 293 -176.20 17.00 -40.10
CA ILE A 293 -177.29 16.48 -39.20
C ILE A 293 -176.70 16.03 -37.84
N LEU A 294 -177.21 16.65 -36.76
CA LEU A 294 -177.11 16.25 -35.34
C LEU A 294 -178.20 15.19 -35.03
N PRO A 295 -178.11 14.32 -33.99
CA PRO A 295 -178.39 14.74 -32.60
C PRO A 295 -177.80 13.92 -31.41
N VAL A 296 -177.68 14.63 -30.27
CA VAL A 296 -178.13 14.29 -28.89
C VAL A 296 -177.34 13.32 -27.98
N GLU A 297 -176.78 13.94 -26.92
CA GLU A 297 -176.80 13.65 -25.46
C GLU A 297 -176.74 12.20 -24.92
N ASN A 298 -175.80 11.96 -23.98
CA ASN A 298 -176.14 11.61 -22.60
C ASN A 298 -174.93 11.64 -21.64
N GLU A 299 -175.21 12.12 -20.44
CA GLU A 299 -174.37 12.19 -19.24
C GLU A 299 -174.03 10.78 -18.70
N THR A 300 -172.95 10.63 -17.91
CA THR A 300 -172.97 10.39 -16.44
C THR A 300 -171.56 10.00 -15.95
N ALA A 301 -171.21 10.49 -14.77
CA ALA A 301 -170.03 10.17 -13.96
C ALA A 301 -169.96 8.70 -13.51
N SER A 302 -168.76 8.23 -13.10
CA SER A 302 -168.57 7.50 -11.82
C SER A 302 -167.10 7.12 -11.58
N SER A 303 -166.64 7.52 -10.38
CA SER A 303 -165.55 7.09 -9.48
C SER A 303 -164.70 5.83 -9.76
N GLY A 304 -163.45 5.89 -9.26
CA GLY A 304 -162.61 4.75 -8.93
C GLY A 304 -161.12 5.02 -8.99
#